data_AF-B8EJK3-F1
#
_entry.id   AF-B8EJK3-F1
#
_cell.length_a   1.000
_cell.length_b   1.000
_cell.length_c   1.000
_cell.angle_alpha   90.00
_cell.angle_beta   90.00
_cell.angle_gamma   90.00
#
_symmetry.space_group_name_H-M   'P 1'
#
loop_
_entity.id
_entity.type
_entity.pdbx_description
1 polymer ?
#
loop_
_entity_poly.entity_id
_entity_poly.type
_entity_poly.pdbx_seq_one_letter_code
_entity_poly.pdbx_strand_id
1 'polypeptide(L)'
;MNSVILSLGVLVGLCLCARAQAAPQCYSTGETREKIVTDGLTEPFRAMQKAAARTQAEALAAKLCLGDDDFVYEISLLRRDGKLIRAFVNAKSGQIIDAKSEKKRGD
;
A
#
# COMPACT_ATOMS: atom_id res chain seq x y z
N MET A 1 57.73 -34.78 4.67
CA MET A 1 57.38 -33.37 4.38
C MET A 1 56.02 -33.35 3.71
N ASN A 2 55.03 -32.87 4.47
CA ASN A 2 53.69 -32.33 4.16
C ASN A 2 53.00 -32.65 2.82
N SER A 3 51.75 -33.11 2.90
CA SER A 3 50.59 -32.18 2.88
C SER A 3 49.26 -32.94 2.96
N VAL A 4 48.55 -32.75 4.07
CA VAL A 4 47.14 -33.11 4.23
C VAL A 4 46.34 -31.86 3.86
N ILE A 5 45.61 -31.87 2.75
CA ILE A 5 44.67 -30.79 2.40
C ILE A 5 43.29 -31.27 2.84
N LEU A 6 42.91 -30.87 4.07
CA LEU A 6 41.56 -31.01 4.60
C LEU A 6 40.62 -30.14 3.75
N SER A 7 39.72 -30.77 3.01
CA SER A 7 38.61 -30.10 2.34
C SER A 7 37.57 -29.64 3.38
N LEU A 8 37.59 -28.35 3.72
CA LEU A 8 36.54 -27.68 4.51
C LEU A 8 35.34 -27.41 3.58
N GLY A 9 34.36 -28.30 3.61
CA GLY A 9 33.14 -28.20 2.83
C GLY A 9 32.11 -27.24 3.44
N VAL A 10 31.81 -26.19 2.68
CA VAL A 10 30.50 -25.51 2.54
C VAL A 10 29.87 -24.95 3.82
N LEU A 11 30.19 -23.68 4.13
CA LEU A 11 29.29 -22.79 4.85
C LEU A 11 28.09 -22.48 3.95
N VAL A 12 26.99 -23.21 4.12
CA VAL A 12 25.67 -22.84 3.58
C VAL A 12 25.23 -21.58 4.31
N GLY A 13 25.53 -20.43 3.70
CA GLY A 13 25.02 -19.13 4.12
C GLY A 13 23.51 -19.11 3.92
N LEU A 14 22.77 -19.39 4.99
CA LEU A 14 21.32 -19.23 5.03
C LEU A 14 21.01 -17.73 5.05
N CYS A 15 21.05 -17.10 3.88
CA CYS A 15 20.62 -15.71 3.72
C CYS A 15 19.09 -15.69 3.76
N LEU A 16 18.53 -15.59 4.96
CA LEU A 16 17.13 -15.18 5.13
C LEU A 16 17.03 -13.71 4.75
N CYS A 17 16.89 -13.44 3.45
CA CYS A 17 16.33 -12.16 3.01
C CYS A 17 14.86 -12.14 3.44
N ALA A 18 14.60 -11.62 4.65
CA ALA A 18 13.26 -11.21 5.02
C ALA A 18 12.81 -10.18 3.99
N ARG A 19 11.92 -10.56 3.08
CA ARG A 19 11.26 -9.64 2.15
C ARG A 19 10.42 -8.68 2.99
N ALA A 20 11.00 -7.52 3.32
CA ALA A 20 10.23 -6.39 3.80
C ALA A 20 9.21 -6.08 2.71
N GLN A 21 7.92 -6.28 3.01
CA GLN A 21 6.87 -5.86 2.10
C GLN A 21 6.98 -4.34 2.06
N ALA A 22 7.41 -3.79 0.92
CA ALA A 22 7.55 -2.36 0.78
C ALA A 22 6.18 -1.74 1.07
N ALA A 23 6.11 -0.86 2.07
CA ALA A 23 4.89 -0.08 2.28
C ALA A 23 4.61 0.71 0.99
N PRO A 24 3.34 0.82 0.55
CA PRO A 24 3.01 1.55 -0.66
C PRO A 24 3.59 2.96 -0.59
N GLN A 25 4.21 3.41 -1.68
CA GLN A 25 4.86 4.72 -1.74
C GLN A 25 3.78 5.80 -1.73
N CYS A 26 3.64 6.51 -0.60
CA CYS A 26 2.63 7.55 -0.45
C CYS A 26 3.21 8.95 -0.72
N TYR A 27 2.41 9.77 -1.38
CA TYR A 27 2.74 11.14 -1.77
C TYR A 27 2.39 12.13 -0.65
N SER A 28 3.14 13.22 -0.57
CA SER A 28 2.79 14.37 0.26
C SER A 28 1.55 15.09 -0.26
N THR A 29 1.00 16.02 0.52
CA THR A 29 -0.16 16.82 0.10
C THR A 29 0.13 17.68 -1.15
N GLY A 30 1.36 18.20 -1.28
CA GLY A 30 1.78 18.99 -2.44
C GLY A 30 1.82 18.15 -3.71
N GLU A 31 2.55 17.03 -3.65
CA GLU A 31 2.63 16.05 -4.75
C GLU A 31 1.25 15.49 -5.11
N THR A 32 0.39 15.24 -4.12
CA THR A 32 -0.98 14.77 -4.35
C THR A 32 -1.77 15.76 -5.22
N ARG A 33 -1.68 17.07 -4.95
CA ARG A 33 -2.35 18.10 -5.76
C ARG A 33 -1.82 18.12 -7.18
N GLU A 34 -0.51 18.02 -7.35
CA GLU A 34 0.13 17.98 -8.66
C GLU A 34 -0.31 16.74 -9.46
N LYS A 35 -0.35 15.57 -8.82
CA LYS A 35 -0.82 14.31 -9.41
C LYS A 35 -2.30 14.35 -9.79
N ILE A 36 -3.15 14.97 -8.97
CA ILE A 36 -4.57 15.14 -9.30
C ILE A 36 -4.73 15.88 -10.63
N VAL A 37 -4.01 16.98 -10.81
CA VAL A 37 -4.07 17.78 -12.05
C VAL A 37 -3.44 17.03 -13.22
N THR A 38 -2.24 16.48 -13.03
CA THR A 38 -1.45 15.86 -14.10
C THR A 38 -2.07 14.57 -14.61
N ASP A 39 -2.54 13.72 -13.69
CA ASP A 39 -3.04 12.38 -14.02
C ASP A 39 -4.57 12.31 -14.12
N GLY A 40 -5.27 13.43 -13.86
CA GLY A 40 -6.73 13.53 -13.91
C GLY A 40 -7.40 12.65 -12.85
N LEU A 41 -6.95 12.74 -11.60
CA LEU A 41 -7.44 11.90 -10.52
C LEU A 41 -8.70 12.47 -9.87
N THR A 42 -9.48 11.60 -9.24
CA THR A 42 -10.64 11.99 -8.43
C THR A 42 -10.17 12.74 -7.19
N GLU A 43 -10.87 13.82 -6.82
CA GLU A 43 -10.56 14.58 -5.60
C GLU A 43 -10.62 13.72 -4.31
N PRO A 44 -9.65 13.86 -3.38
CA PRO A 44 -9.57 13.06 -2.16
C PRO A 44 -10.85 13.08 -1.33
N PHE A 45 -11.52 14.23 -1.25
CA PHE A 45 -12.75 14.37 -0.48
C PHE A 45 -13.89 13.49 -1.01
N ARG A 46 -13.98 13.29 -2.33
CA ARG A 46 -14.99 12.38 -2.92
C ARG A 46 -14.66 10.92 -2.59
N ALA A 47 -13.39 10.54 -2.62
CA ALA A 47 -12.94 9.21 -2.23
C ALA A 47 -13.26 8.94 -0.75
N MET A 48 -12.99 9.91 0.13
CA MET A 48 -13.31 9.83 1.57
C MET A 48 -14.80 9.63 1.82
N GLN A 49 -15.67 10.45 1.20
CA GLN A 49 -17.12 10.32 1.34
C GLN A 49 -17.63 8.96 0.89
N LYS A 50 -17.14 8.47 -0.26
CA LYS A 50 -17.55 7.16 -0.79
C LYS A 50 -17.12 6.02 0.13
N ALA A 51 -15.89 6.07 0.64
CA ALA A 51 -15.38 5.09 1.59
C ALA A 51 -16.21 5.08 2.88
N ALA A 52 -16.43 6.27 3.48
CA ALA A 52 -17.23 6.45 4.68
C ALA A 52 -18.66 5.89 4.51
N ALA A 53 -19.31 6.20 3.38
CA ALA A 53 -20.66 5.73 3.07
C ALA A 53 -20.71 4.19 2.95
N ARG A 54 -19.75 3.57 2.24
CA ARG A 54 -19.71 2.11 2.07
C ARG A 54 -19.49 1.37 3.39
N THR A 55 -18.62 1.89 4.26
CA THR A 55 -18.23 1.20 5.50
C THR A 55 -19.05 1.63 6.72
N GLN A 56 -19.96 2.61 6.56
CA GLN A 56 -20.71 3.24 7.65
C GLN A 56 -19.79 3.73 8.80
N ALA A 57 -18.66 4.33 8.43
CA ALA A 57 -17.59 4.77 9.32
C ALA A 57 -17.22 6.24 9.04
N GLU A 58 -16.54 6.90 9.98
CA GLU A 58 -16.07 8.28 9.80
C GLU A 58 -14.72 8.29 9.06
N ALA A 59 -14.57 9.10 8.02
CA ALA A 59 -13.28 9.26 7.33
C ALA A 59 -12.42 10.33 8.01
N LEU A 60 -11.24 9.94 8.47
CA LEU A 60 -10.31 10.80 9.19
C LEU A 60 -9.25 11.43 8.29
N ALA A 61 -8.72 10.65 7.34
CA ALA A 61 -7.64 11.09 6.46
C ALA A 61 -7.61 10.29 5.16
N ALA A 62 -7.06 10.91 4.12
CA ALA A 62 -6.73 10.27 2.85
C ALA A 62 -5.25 10.49 2.54
N LYS A 63 -4.58 9.47 2.04
CA LYS A 63 -3.24 9.56 1.44
C LYS A 63 -3.30 9.03 0.02
N LEU A 64 -2.72 9.76 -0.93
CA LEU A 64 -2.49 9.23 -2.27
C LEU A 64 -1.23 8.36 -2.20
N CYS A 65 -1.31 7.14 -2.69
CA CYS A 65 -0.17 6.23 -2.75
C CYS A 65 -0.10 5.56 -4.12
N LEU A 66 1.11 5.15 -4.49
CA LEU A 66 1.33 4.27 -5.63
C LEU A 66 1.07 2.84 -5.15
N GLY A 67 0.01 2.22 -5.69
CA GLY A 67 -0.21 0.78 -5.58
C GLY A 67 0.62 0.03 -6.63
N ASP A 68 0.34 -1.26 -6.83
CA ASP A 68 1.12 -2.10 -7.76
C ASP A 68 1.11 -1.55 -9.21
N ASP A 69 -0.05 -1.11 -9.69
CA ASP A 69 -0.26 -0.71 -11.08
C ASP A 69 -0.84 0.70 -11.27
N ASP A 70 -1.40 1.32 -10.21
CA ASP A 70 -2.14 2.59 -10.32
C ASP A 70 -2.10 3.39 -9.01
N PHE A 71 -2.53 4.65 -9.09
CA PHE A 71 -2.74 5.52 -7.95
C PHE A 71 -3.94 5.05 -7.11
N VAL A 72 -3.73 4.95 -5.79
CA VAL A 72 -4.73 4.50 -4.83
C VAL A 72 -4.79 5.51 -3.67
N TYR A 73 -6.00 5.89 -3.28
CA TYR A 73 -6.22 6.55 -2.01
C TYR A 73 -6.34 5.52 -0.89
N GLU A 74 -5.43 5.57 0.08
CA GLU A 74 -5.59 4.92 1.38
C GLU A 74 -6.40 5.86 2.28
N ILE A 75 -7.61 5.43 2.67
CA ILE A 75 -8.52 6.17 3.54
C ILE A 75 -8.51 5.56 4.94
N SER A 76 -8.10 6.35 5.93
CA SER A 76 -8.22 6.01 7.34
C SER A 76 -9.65 6.27 7.83
N LEU A 77 -10.31 5.24 8.34
CA LEU A 77 -11.70 5.30 8.77
C LEU A 77 -11.83 4.89 10.24
N LEU A 78 -12.60 5.64 11.03
CA LEU A 78 -12.98 5.28 12.40
C LEU A 78 -14.37 4.66 12.40
N ARG A 79 -14.43 3.37 12.70
CA ARG A 79 -15.70 2.67 12.90
C ARG A 79 -16.36 3.07 14.22
N ARG A 80 -17.67 2.86 14.29
CA ARG A 80 -18.47 3.12 15.51
C ARG A 80 -18.03 2.30 16.73
N ASP A 81 -17.36 1.16 16.51
CA ASP A 81 -16.79 0.34 17.59
C ASP A 81 -15.39 0.81 18.03
N GLY A 82 -14.96 1.99 17.59
CA GLY A 82 -13.67 2.60 17.94
C GLY A 82 -12.48 2.04 17.16
N LYS A 83 -12.69 1.10 16.24
CA LYS A 83 -11.60 0.51 15.45
C LYS A 83 -11.24 1.40 14.28
N LEU A 84 -9.94 1.69 14.16
CA LEU A 84 -9.35 2.30 12.97
C LEU A 84 -9.19 1.22 11.90
N ILE A 85 -9.82 1.42 10.74
CA ILE A 85 -9.67 0.56 9.56
C ILE A 85 -9.16 1.38 8.38
N ARG A 86 -8.68 0.68 7.35
CA ARG A 86 -8.28 1.28 6.08
C ARG A 86 -9.22 0.82 4.98
N ALA A 87 -9.59 1.73 4.09
CA ALA A 87 -10.22 1.42 2.83
C ALA A 87 -9.38 1.98 1.69
N PHE A 88 -9.38 1.29 0.56
CA PHE A 88 -8.60 1.67 -0.61
C PHE A 88 -9.54 2.08 -1.74
N VAL A 89 -9.22 3.17 -2.42
CA VAL A 89 -10.01 3.70 -3.54
C VAL A 89 -9.09 3.95 -4.72
N ASN A 90 -9.38 3.36 -5.88
CA ASN A 90 -8.64 3.66 -7.10
C ASN A 90 -8.79 5.15 -7.42
N ALA A 91 -7.68 5.88 -7.53
CA ALA A 91 -7.71 7.34 -7.64
C ALA A 91 -8.23 7.81 -9.02
N LYS A 92 -8.05 7.01 -10.07
CA LYS A 92 -8.54 7.31 -11.43
C LYS A 92 -10.07 7.21 -11.51
N SER A 93 -10.62 6.10 -11.07
CA SER A 93 -12.05 5.75 -11.22
C SER A 93 -12.90 6.12 -10.00
N GLY A 94 -12.28 6.41 -8.85
CA GLY A 94 -12.96 6.61 -7.58
C GLY A 94 -13.67 5.36 -7.07
N GLN A 95 -13.37 4.15 -7.59
CA GLN A 95 -13.99 2.91 -7.14
C GLN A 95 -13.28 2.32 -5.92
N ILE A 96 -14.04 1.76 -4.98
CA ILE A 96 -13.48 1.11 -3.81
C ILE A 96 -12.84 -0.22 -4.22
N ILE A 97 -11.61 -0.42 -3.80
CA ILE A 97 -10.84 -1.64 -3.99
C ILE A 97 -11.03 -2.48 -2.73
N ASP A 98 -11.43 -3.74 -2.89
CA ASP A 98 -11.49 -4.66 -1.77
C ASP A 98 -10.05 -5.08 -1.38
N ALA A 99 -9.75 -5.04 -0.09
CA ALA A 99 -8.40 -5.30 0.46
C ALA A 99 -7.82 -6.68 0.08
N LYS A 100 -8.65 -7.61 -0.42
CA LYS A 100 -8.19 -8.91 -0.92
C LYS A 100 -7.51 -8.81 -2.30
N SER A 101 -7.82 -7.76 -3.07
CA SER A 101 -7.33 -7.56 -4.44
C SER A 101 -5.95 -6.92 -4.50
N GLU A 102 -5.58 -6.07 -3.52
CA GLU A 102 -4.22 -5.52 -3.39
C GLU A 102 -3.18 -6.59 -3.03
N LYS A 103 -3.57 -7.62 -2.27
CA LYS A 103 -2.63 -8.68 -1.87
C LYS A 103 -2.42 -9.75 -2.95
N LYS A 104 -3.22 -9.78 -4.02
CA LYS A 104 -3.29 -10.91 -4.97
C LYS A 104 -2.57 -10.69 -6.30
N ARG A 105 -1.91 -9.55 -6.50
CA ARG A 105 -1.27 -9.17 -7.77
C ARG A 105 0.26 -9.07 -7.67
N GLY A 106 0.85 -9.94 -6.84
CA GLY A 106 2.29 -10.03 -6.60
C GLY A 106 2.71 -11.45 -6.23
N ASP A 107 2.14 -12.45 -6.91
CA ASP A 107 2.61 -13.85 -6.92
C ASP A 107 3.06 -14.19 -8.35
#